data_AF-A0A7Y3CIL9-F1
#
_entry.id   AF-A0A7Y3CIL9-F1
#
_cell.length_a   1.000
_cell.length_b   1.000
_cell.length_c   1.000
_cell.angle_alpha   90.00
_cell.angle_beta   90.00
_cell.angle_gamma   90.00
#
_symmetry.space_group_name_H-M   'P 1'
#
loop_
_entity.id
_entity.type
_entity.pdbx_description
1 polymer ?
#
loop_
_entity_poly.entity_id
_entity_poly.type
_entity_poly.pdbx_seq_one_letter_code
_entity_poly.pdbx_strand_id
1 'polypeptide(L)'
;MPMYLKEVDVIPEVAKFQSALIVVCRFCPAASLAMRKEKPYIELFRRFLNTEPYEQLISNMQFRLEQEGLKANVFKGNLLPMPLNFIICFWTSGQRGKLLKQAPQYEAIVVMGCEAAYQNVCDILKSTDCKIFLGMESEGIFEAIPKFRLPFNISLELSNVMPALFPDTDPEIEINS
;
A
#
# COMPACT_ATOMS: atom_id res chain seq x y z
N MET A 1 -0.92 -11.57 9.94
CA MET A 1 0.31 -11.08 10.60
C MET A 1 0.82 -9.86 9.84
N PRO A 2 1.46 -8.88 10.49
CA PRO A 2 1.88 -7.68 9.80
C PRO A 2 3.18 -7.93 9.02
N MET A 3 3.19 -7.48 7.76
CA MET A 3 4.34 -7.68 6.86
C MET A 3 5.32 -6.53 7.00
N TYR A 4 6.61 -6.84 7.02
CA TYR A 4 7.68 -5.86 6.98
C TYR A 4 7.95 -5.52 5.53
N LEU A 5 7.69 -4.27 5.16
CA LEU A 5 7.70 -3.83 3.77
C LEU A 5 8.83 -2.84 3.52
N LYS A 6 9.42 -2.92 2.33
CA LYS A 6 10.29 -1.89 1.74
C LYS A 6 9.66 -1.35 0.48
N GLU A 7 10.01 -0.12 0.13
CA GLU A 7 9.55 0.52 -1.11
C GLU A 7 10.25 -0.11 -2.32
N VAL A 8 9.51 -0.28 -3.41
CA VAL A 8 10.05 -0.69 -4.71
C VAL A 8 9.92 0.48 -5.66
N ASP A 9 10.97 0.76 -6.44
CA ASP A 9 10.92 1.84 -7.41
C ASP A 9 10.20 1.41 -8.69
N VAL A 10 8.88 1.56 -8.70
CA VAL A 10 8.02 1.23 -9.84
C VAL A 10 7.91 2.36 -10.87
N ILE A 11 8.50 3.52 -10.60
CA ILE A 11 8.39 4.70 -11.48
C ILE A 11 8.82 4.40 -12.92
N PRO A 12 9.96 3.74 -13.20
CA PRO A 12 10.39 3.49 -14.59
C PRO A 12 9.42 2.61 -15.39
N GLU A 13 8.70 1.73 -14.72
CA GLU A 13 7.72 0.83 -15.34
C GLU A 13 6.39 1.53 -15.56
N VAL A 14 5.96 2.32 -14.58
CA VAL A 14 4.72 3.08 -14.61
C VAL A 14 4.81 4.29 -15.54
N ALA A 15 6.00 4.86 -15.74
CA ALA A 15 6.22 6.01 -16.63
C ALA A 15 5.86 5.74 -18.10
N LYS A 16 5.64 4.48 -18.48
CA LYS A 16 5.18 4.06 -19.82
C LYS A 16 3.70 4.37 -20.08
N PHE A 17 2.95 4.75 -19.04
CA PHE A 17 1.52 5.04 -19.09
C PHE A 17 1.25 6.54 -18.97
N GLN A 18 0.06 6.98 -19.37
CA GLN A 18 -0.37 8.39 -19.29
C GLN A 18 -1.04 8.74 -17.96
N SER A 19 -1.52 7.73 -17.23
CA SER A 19 -2.28 7.93 -16.00
C SER A 19 -2.08 6.79 -15.01
N ALA A 20 -1.98 7.15 -13.73
CA ALA A 20 -1.76 6.20 -12.64
C ALA A 20 -2.66 6.49 -11.43
N LEU A 21 -3.26 5.44 -10.86
CA LEU A 21 -4.01 5.51 -9.60
C LEU A 21 -3.24 4.78 -8.50
N ILE A 22 -2.88 5.50 -7.45
CA ILE A 22 -2.20 4.97 -6.27
C ILE A 22 -3.25 4.41 -5.30
N VAL A 23 -3.20 3.11 -5.04
CA VAL A 23 -4.07 2.41 -4.09
C VAL A 23 -3.30 2.11 -2.81
N VAL A 24 -3.81 2.59 -1.67
CA VAL A 24 -3.02 2.69 -0.44
C VAL A 24 -3.56 1.77 0.66
N CYS A 25 -2.69 0.94 1.24
CA CYS A 25 -2.95 0.20 2.47
C CYS A 25 -2.24 0.89 3.64
N ARG A 26 -2.98 1.37 4.65
CA ARG A 26 -2.40 2.17 5.74
C ARG A 26 -1.95 1.35 6.96
N PHE A 27 -1.93 0.02 6.87
CA PHE A 27 -1.57 -0.83 8.01
C PHE A 27 -0.11 -1.31 7.94
N CYS A 28 0.19 -2.36 7.17
CA CYS A 28 1.56 -2.90 7.08
C CYS A 28 2.58 -1.86 6.59
N PRO A 29 2.30 -1.04 5.55
CA PRO A 29 3.21 0.01 5.10
C PRO A 29 3.53 1.05 6.15
N ALA A 30 2.50 1.58 6.83
CA ALA A 30 2.68 2.61 7.83
C ALA A 30 3.46 2.10 9.05
N ALA A 31 3.22 0.87 9.48
CA ALA A 31 3.95 0.24 10.58
C ALA A 31 5.41 0.00 10.21
N SER A 32 5.67 -0.56 9.02
CA SER A 32 7.02 -0.80 8.51
C SER A 32 7.82 0.50 8.40
N LEU A 33 7.20 1.55 7.85
CA LEU A 33 7.85 2.84 7.67
C LEU A 33 8.12 3.56 8.99
N ALA A 34 7.21 3.46 9.96
CA ALA A 34 7.40 4.03 11.30
C ALA A 34 8.59 3.37 12.00
N MET A 35 8.71 2.04 11.95
CA MET A 35 9.85 1.32 12.52
C MET A 35 11.16 1.68 11.81
N ARG A 36 11.18 1.64 10.47
CA ARG A 36 12.38 1.96 9.66
C ARG A 36 12.91 3.38 9.90
N LYS A 37 12.02 4.33 10.15
CA LYS A 37 12.38 5.74 10.37
C LYS A 37 12.49 6.12 11.85
N GLU A 38 12.33 5.16 12.77
CA GLU A 38 12.26 5.38 14.22
C GLU A 38 11.25 6.48 14.61
N LYS A 39 10.14 6.56 13.87
CA LYS A 39 9.09 7.57 14.07
C LYS A 39 7.86 6.97 14.79
N PRO A 40 7.04 7.80 15.46
CA PRO A 40 5.79 7.35 16.05
C PRO A 40 4.87 6.71 15.00
N TYR A 41 4.31 5.55 15.33
CA TYR A 41 3.32 4.85 14.53
C TYR A 41 1.91 5.37 14.78
N ILE A 42 1.57 5.78 16.01
CA ILE A 42 0.30 6.44 16.31
C ILE A 42 0.58 7.70 17.11
N GLU A 43 0.06 8.83 16.62
CA GLU A 43 0.04 10.12 17.32
C GLU A 43 -1.41 10.51 17.62
N LEU A 44 -1.94 10.04 18.75
CA LEU A 44 -3.36 10.12 19.08
C LEU A 44 -3.89 11.58 19.16
N PHE A 45 -3.03 12.54 19.46
CA PHE A 45 -3.37 13.95 19.63
C PHE A 45 -3.16 14.82 18.39
N ARG A 46 -2.58 14.27 17.31
CA ARG A 46 -2.25 15.04 16.11
C ARG A 46 -2.88 14.48 14.83
N ARG A 47 -2.97 13.16 14.68
CA ARG A 47 -3.56 12.52 13.49
C ARG A 47 -4.13 11.15 13.86
N PHE A 48 -5.46 11.03 13.85
CA PHE A 48 -6.14 9.74 13.97
C PHE A 48 -5.60 8.76 12.90
N LEU A 49 -4.94 7.68 13.33
CA LEU A 49 -4.48 6.50 12.55
C LEU A 49 -3.71 6.74 11.24
N ASN A 50 -3.48 7.98 10.84
CA ASN A 50 -2.67 8.39 9.71
C ASN A 50 -1.27 8.75 10.21
N THR A 51 -0.27 8.04 9.73
CA THR A 51 1.12 8.32 10.09
C THR A 51 1.67 9.37 9.13
N GLU A 52 2.23 10.45 9.68
CA GLU A 52 2.89 11.49 8.88
C GLU A 52 3.93 10.92 7.88
N PRO A 53 4.78 9.94 8.26
CA PRO A 53 5.77 9.40 7.35
C PRO A 53 5.14 8.73 6.13
N TYR A 54 3.98 8.09 6.29
CA TYR A 54 3.34 7.35 5.22
C TYR A 54 2.55 8.26 4.28
N GLU A 55 1.89 9.30 4.80
CA GLU A 55 1.27 10.32 3.93
C GLU A 55 2.33 11.07 3.11
N GLN A 56 3.50 11.38 3.70
CA GLN A 56 4.64 11.95 2.97
C GLN A 56 5.13 11.01 1.86
N LEU A 57 5.20 9.70 2.13
CA LEU A 57 5.58 8.70 1.13
C LEU A 57 4.60 8.71 -0.05
N ILE A 58 3.28 8.71 0.23
CA ILE A 58 2.25 8.73 -0.81
C ILE A 58 2.35 10.02 -1.65
N SER A 59 2.50 11.17 -1.00
CA SER A 59 2.66 12.46 -1.69
C SER A 59 3.93 12.50 -2.56
N ASN A 60 5.04 11.96 -2.07
CA ASN A 60 6.28 11.88 -2.85
C ASN A 60 6.13 10.94 -4.05
N MET A 61 5.47 9.80 -3.89
CA MET A 61 5.17 8.89 -5.00
C MET A 61 4.30 9.56 -6.06
N GLN A 62 3.23 10.24 -5.63
CA GLN A 62 2.37 11.00 -6.54
C GLN A 62 3.15 12.08 -7.30
N PHE A 63 3.95 12.88 -6.57
CA PHE A 63 4.78 13.92 -7.17
C PHE A 63 5.76 13.37 -8.20
N ARG A 64 6.45 12.25 -7.89
CA ARG A 64 7.39 11.60 -8.81
C ARG A 64 6.71 11.13 -10.09
N LEU A 65 5.51 10.54 -9.99
CA LEU A 65 4.74 10.15 -11.18
C LEU A 65 4.32 11.37 -12.02
N GLU A 66 3.90 12.47 -11.37
CA GLU A 66 3.54 13.71 -12.06
C GLU A 66 4.75 14.38 -12.75
N GLN A 67 5.96 14.27 -12.18
CA GLN A 67 7.19 14.76 -12.81
C GLN A 67 7.54 14.02 -14.10
N GLU A 68 7.19 12.73 -14.19
CA GLU A 68 7.31 11.93 -15.43
C GLU A 68 6.17 12.23 -16.44
N GLY A 69 5.28 13.20 -16.14
CA GLY A 69 4.21 13.63 -17.03
C GLY A 69 2.89 12.88 -16.88
N LEU A 70 2.74 12.03 -15.85
CA LEU A 70 1.55 11.23 -15.64
C LEU A 70 0.46 12.02 -14.92
N LYS A 71 -0.78 11.78 -15.32
CA LYS A 71 -1.93 12.11 -14.47
C LYS A 71 -2.00 11.12 -13.30
N ALA A 72 -1.42 11.50 -12.16
CA ALA A 72 -1.45 10.67 -10.96
C ALA A 72 -2.58 11.09 -10.01
N ASN A 73 -3.19 10.12 -9.32
CA ASN A 73 -4.13 10.39 -8.24
C ASN A 73 -4.04 9.31 -7.17
N VAL A 74 -4.53 9.59 -5.96
CA VAL A 74 -4.57 8.64 -4.86
C VAL A 74 -6.01 8.19 -4.63
N PHE A 75 -6.24 6.89 -4.62
CA PHE A 75 -7.52 6.31 -4.27
C PHE A 75 -7.84 6.60 -2.80
N LYS A 76 -8.84 7.43 -2.58
CA LYS A 76 -9.42 7.69 -1.25
C LYS A 76 -10.64 6.79 -1.12
N GLY A 77 -10.54 5.75 -0.28
CA GLY A 77 -11.68 4.91 0.09
C GLY A 77 -12.78 5.72 0.81
N ASN A 78 -13.80 5.05 1.34
CA ASN A 78 -14.89 5.75 2.05
C ASN A 78 -14.36 6.66 3.18
N LEU A 79 -14.80 7.92 3.15
CA LEU A 79 -14.53 9.00 4.09
C LEU A 79 -15.14 8.79 5.49
N LEU A 80 -15.67 7.59 5.79
CA LEU A 80 -16.20 7.28 7.11
C LEU A 80 -15.01 6.86 7.98
N PRO A 81 -14.82 7.46 9.18
CA PRO A 81 -13.63 7.31 10.00
C PRO A 81 -13.65 5.97 10.75
N MET A 82 -13.73 4.86 10.01
CA MET A 82 -13.65 3.52 10.58
C MET A 82 -12.24 2.94 10.36
N PRO A 83 -11.58 2.46 11.43
CA PRO A 83 -10.22 1.93 11.37
C PRO A 83 -10.05 0.78 10.36
N LEU A 84 -11.14 0.05 10.07
CA LEU A 84 -11.12 -1.07 9.12
C LEU A 84 -10.98 -0.64 7.65
N ASN A 85 -11.30 0.62 7.31
CA ASN A 85 -11.14 1.13 5.94
C ASN A 85 -9.66 1.20 5.50
N PHE A 86 -8.74 1.19 6.46
CA PHE A 86 -7.31 1.33 6.25
C PHE A 86 -6.61 0.05 5.79
N ILE A 87 -7.26 -1.10 5.95
CA ILE A 87 -6.69 -2.40 5.62
C ILE A 87 -7.40 -2.92 4.36
N ILE A 88 -6.71 -2.87 3.22
CA ILE A 88 -7.26 -3.31 1.93
C ILE A 88 -7.83 -4.74 2.02
N CYS A 89 -7.15 -5.64 2.73
CA CYS A 89 -7.59 -7.04 2.91
C CYS A 89 -8.96 -7.16 3.58
N PHE A 90 -9.40 -6.16 4.36
CA PHE A 90 -10.70 -6.13 5.02
C PHE A 90 -11.73 -5.24 4.31
N TRP A 91 -11.44 -4.80 3.08
CA TRP A 91 -12.40 -4.00 2.33
C TRP A 91 -13.69 -4.75 2.04
N THR A 92 -14.79 -4.10 2.38
CA THR A 92 -16.17 -4.51 2.08
C THR A 92 -16.45 -4.46 0.58
N SER A 93 -17.50 -5.17 0.14
CA SER A 93 -17.95 -5.14 -1.26
C SER A 93 -18.20 -3.72 -1.78
N GLY A 94 -18.71 -2.81 -0.93
CA GLY A 94 -18.91 -1.41 -1.29
C GLY A 94 -17.62 -0.66 -1.60
N GLN A 95 -16.55 -0.92 -0.84
CA GLN A 95 -15.23 -0.32 -1.10
C GLN A 95 -14.61 -0.89 -2.38
N ARG A 96 -14.69 -2.21 -2.55
CA ARG A 96 -14.23 -2.91 -3.77
C ARG A 96 -14.93 -2.37 -5.01
N GLY A 97 -16.25 -2.20 -4.94
CA GLY A 97 -17.06 -1.63 -6.03
C GLY A 97 -16.73 -0.16 -6.35
N LYS A 98 -16.24 0.63 -5.38
CA LYS A 98 -15.77 1.99 -5.64
C LYS A 98 -14.45 2.00 -6.40
N LEU A 99 -13.51 1.15 -6.00
CA LEU A 99 -12.26 0.99 -6.74
C LEU A 99 -12.56 0.54 -8.17
N LEU A 100 -13.43 -0.46 -8.35
CA LEU A 100 -13.82 -0.95 -9.68
C LEU A 100 -14.44 0.13 -10.58
N LYS A 101 -15.16 1.11 -10.01
CA LYS A 101 -15.73 2.23 -10.77
C LYS A 101 -14.70 3.32 -11.14
N GLN A 102 -13.70 3.53 -10.28
CA GLN A 102 -12.72 4.61 -10.46
C GLN A 102 -11.50 4.17 -11.27
N ALA A 103 -11.00 2.95 -11.03
CA ALA A 103 -9.79 2.42 -11.65
C ALA A 103 -9.79 2.46 -13.20
N PRO A 104 -10.90 2.20 -13.92
CA PRO A 104 -10.92 2.25 -15.39
C PRO A 104 -10.60 3.62 -16.01
N GLN A 105 -10.55 4.69 -15.22
CA GLN A 105 -10.12 6.02 -15.67
C GLN A 105 -8.58 6.16 -15.73
N TYR A 106 -7.85 5.12 -15.34
CA TYR A 106 -6.41 5.09 -15.25
C TYR A 106 -5.87 3.83 -15.93
N GLU A 107 -4.70 3.95 -16.57
CA GLU A 107 -4.05 2.84 -17.26
C GLU A 107 -3.22 1.97 -16.31
N ALA A 108 -2.57 2.61 -15.33
CA ALA A 108 -1.75 1.96 -14.31
C ALA A 108 -2.35 2.10 -12.91
N ILE A 109 -2.22 1.06 -12.10
CA ILE A 109 -2.60 1.03 -10.69
C ILE A 109 -1.35 0.70 -9.88
N VAL A 110 -0.95 1.59 -8.97
CA VAL A 110 0.19 1.35 -8.08
C VAL A 110 -0.34 0.99 -6.70
N VAL A 111 -0.10 -0.24 -6.25
CA VAL A 111 -0.55 -0.70 -4.93
C VAL A 111 0.56 -0.47 -3.91
N MET A 112 0.34 0.48 -3.01
CA MET A 112 1.18 0.74 -1.84
C MET A 112 0.70 -0.14 -0.67
N GLY A 113 1.03 -1.42 -0.71
CA GLY A 113 0.60 -2.43 0.26
C GLY A 113 1.44 -3.70 0.16
N CYS A 114 1.13 -4.70 0.99
CA CYS A 114 1.74 -6.02 0.86
C CYS A 114 1.17 -6.81 -0.34
N GLU A 115 1.74 -7.97 -0.60
CA GLU A 115 1.35 -8.93 -1.64
C GLU A 115 -0.12 -9.34 -1.51
N ALA A 116 -0.63 -9.51 -0.28
CA ALA A 116 -2.05 -9.80 -0.05
C ALA A 116 -2.96 -8.63 -0.45
N ALA A 117 -2.51 -7.38 -0.26
CA ALA A 117 -3.25 -6.21 -0.72
C ALA A 117 -3.19 -6.08 -2.25
N TYR A 118 -2.04 -6.38 -2.85
CA TYR A 118 -1.86 -6.46 -4.30
C TYR A 118 -2.81 -7.48 -4.92
N GLN A 119 -2.79 -8.73 -4.43
CA GLN A 119 -3.64 -9.78 -4.96
C GLN A 119 -5.12 -9.43 -4.85
N ASN A 120 -5.55 -8.83 -3.72
CA ASN A 120 -6.93 -8.37 -3.57
C ASN A 120 -7.29 -7.29 -4.60
N VAL A 121 -6.38 -6.35 -4.90
CA VAL A 121 -6.60 -5.35 -5.96
C VAL A 121 -6.68 -6.02 -7.34
N CYS A 122 -5.80 -6.99 -7.62
CA CYS A 122 -5.87 -7.80 -8.85
C CYS A 122 -7.22 -8.52 -8.97
N ASP A 123 -7.70 -9.16 -7.90
CA ASP A 123 -8.99 -9.86 -7.91
C ASP A 123 -10.18 -8.90 -8.12
N ILE A 124 -10.12 -7.69 -7.56
CA ILE A 124 -11.16 -6.66 -7.73
C ILE A 124 -11.17 -6.16 -9.18
N LEU A 125 -9.99 -5.94 -9.77
CA LEU A 125 -9.82 -5.31 -11.08
C LEU A 125 -9.59 -6.32 -12.21
N LYS A 126 -9.76 -7.61 -11.97
CA LYS A 126 -9.57 -8.68 -12.97
C LYS A 126 -10.38 -8.52 -14.26
N SER A 127 -11.44 -7.73 -14.23
CA SER A 127 -12.30 -7.43 -15.39
C SER A 127 -11.97 -6.10 -16.07
N THR A 128 -10.86 -5.46 -15.73
CA THR A 128 -10.39 -4.21 -16.33
C THR A 128 -9.05 -4.42 -17.01
N ASP A 129 -8.71 -3.56 -17.97
CA ASP A 129 -7.44 -3.62 -18.69
C ASP A 129 -6.28 -2.92 -17.95
N CYS A 130 -6.52 -2.49 -16.71
CA CYS A 130 -5.56 -1.73 -15.91
C CYS A 130 -4.32 -2.60 -15.60
N LYS A 131 -3.12 -2.03 -15.76
CA LYS A 131 -1.87 -2.69 -15.37
C LYS A 131 -1.59 -2.41 -13.89
N ILE A 132 -1.35 -3.46 -13.11
CA ILE A 132 -1.25 -3.35 -11.65
C ILE A 132 0.19 -3.63 -11.21
N PHE A 133 0.77 -2.67 -10.50
CA PHE A 133 2.16 -2.67 -10.04
C PHE A 133 2.19 -2.73 -8.51
N LEU A 134 3.07 -3.56 -7.97
CA LEU A 134 3.32 -3.64 -6.54
C LEU A 134 4.40 -2.63 -6.15
N GLY A 135 3.99 -1.57 -5.43
CA GLY A 135 4.90 -0.49 -5.02
C GLY A 135 5.72 -0.80 -3.76
N MET A 136 5.51 -1.97 -3.14
CA MET A 136 6.21 -2.38 -1.92
C MET A 136 6.45 -3.88 -1.89
N GLU A 137 7.64 -4.29 -1.47
CA GLU A 137 8.04 -5.70 -1.37
C GLU A 137 8.15 -6.11 0.09
N SER A 138 7.71 -7.31 0.43
CA SER A 138 7.89 -7.88 1.75
C SER A 138 9.27 -8.48 1.96
N GLU A 139 9.91 -8.10 3.07
CA GLU A 139 11.12 -8.76 3.59
C GLU A 139 10.79 -9.88 4.58
N GLY A 140 9.52 -10.03 4.98
CA GLY A 140 9.09 -11.02 5.95
C GLY A 140 7.95 -10.54 6.86
N ILE A 141 7.65 -11.34 7.87
CA ILE A 141 6.71 -11.01 8.94
C ILE A 141 7.49 -10.37 10.08
N PHE A 142 7.06 -9.21 10.57
CA PHE A 142 7.72 -8.59 11.71
C PHE A 142 7.03 -8.88 13.04
N GLU A 143 7.85 -8.90 14.07
CA GLU A 143 7.45 -8.74 15.47
C GLU A 143 7.87 -7.36 15.95
N ALA A 144 6.95 -6.63 16.57
CA ALA A 144 7.22 -5.30 17.09
C ALA A 144 6.80 -5.18 18.55
N ILE A 145 7.63 -4.50 19.34
CA ILE A 145 7.34 -4.15 20.72
C ILE A 145 6.80 -2.71 20.72
N PRO A 146 5.55 -2.49 21.16
CA PRO A 146 5.01 -1.14 21.28
C PRO A 146 5.67 -0.42 22.45
N LYS A 147 6.26 0.75 22.18
CA LYS A 147 6.81 1.67 23.17
C LYS A 147 5.88 2.87 23.31
N PHE A 148 5.28 3.00 24.49
CA PHE A 148 4.49 4.17 24.85
C PHE A 148 5.40 5.32 25.27
N ARG A 149 5.24 6.48 24.62
CA ARG A 149 5.87 7.75 25.03
C ARG A 149 4.77 8.74 25.38
N LEU A 150 4.80 9.27 26.60
CA LEU A 150 3.87 10.32 27.03
C LEU A 150 4.22 11.67 26.36
N PRO A 151 3.23 12.51 25.98
CA PRO A 151 1.80 12.25 26.02
C PRO A 151 1.31 11.51 24.76
N PHE A 152 0.92 10.24 24.89
CA PHE A 152 0.12 9.45 23.93
C PHE A 152 0.70 9.20 22.53
N ASN A 153 2.02 9.06 22.41
CA ASN A 153 2.68 8.54 21.21
C ASN A 153 2.98 7.05 21.37
N ILE A 154 2.66 6.25 20.34
CA ILE A 154 3.07 4.84 20.27
C ILE A 154 4.13 4.74 19.18
N SER A 155 5.36 4.43 19.57
CA SER A 155 6.41 3.98 18.64
C SER A 155 6.42 2.46 18.59
N LEU A 156 6.80 1.90 17.45
CA LEU A 156 7.02 0.47 17.30
C LEU A 156 8.53 0.25 17.22
N GLU A 157 9.07 -0.62 18.07
CA GLU A 157 10.45 -1.10 17.94
C GLU A 157 10.43 -2.48 17.29
N LEU A 158 11.22 -2.64 16.24
CA LEU A 158 11.36 -3.92 15.56
C LEU A 158 12.13 -4.90 16.45
N SER A 159 11.50 -6.02 16.80
CA SER A 159 12.12 -7.07 17.60
C SER A 159 12.75 -8.15 16.71
N ASN A 160 12.02 -8.58 15.68
CA ASN A 160 12.47 -9.62 14.76
C ASN A 160 11.77 -9.48 13.40
N VAL A 161 12.40 -10.00 12.35
CA VAL A 161 11.79 -10.22 11.04
C VAL A 161 12.00 -11.68 10.66
N MET A 162 10.91 -12.42 10.58
CA MET A 162 10.93 -13.81 10.11
C MET A 162 10.70 -13.82 8.59
N PRO A 163 11.54 -14.51 7.80
CA PRO A 163 11.29 -14.66 6.38
C PRO A 163 9.90 -15.22 6.12
N ALA A 164 9.13 -14.55 5.25
CA ALA A 164 7.88 -15.09 4.76
C ALA A 164 8.20 -15.95 3.54
N LEU A 165 7.98 -17.25 3.63
CA LEU A 165 8.02 -18.13 2.46
C LEU A 165 6.72 -17.90 1.68
N PHE A 166 6.82 -17.20 0.56
CA PHE A 166 5.75 -17.17 -0.42
C PHE A 166 5.93 -18.36 -1.36
N PRO A 167 4.88 -19.13 -1.66
CA PRO A 167 4.95 -20.09 -2.75
C PRO A 167 5.23 -19.32 -4.05
N ASP A 168 6.19 -19.78 -4.84
CA ASP A 168 6.54 -19.17 -6.12
C ASP A 168 5.27 -19.09 -7.00
N THR A 169 4.84 -17.86 -7.31
CA THR A 169 3.90 -17.62 -8.40
C THR A 169 4.71 -17.42 -9.66
N ASP A 170 4.98 -18.51 -10.39
CA ASP A 170 5.48 -18.46 -11.76
C ASP A 170 4.46 -17.77 -12.67
N PRO A 171 4.81 -16.69 -13.39
CA PRO A 171 3.98 -16.12 -14.43
C PRO A 171 4.31 -16.72 -15.80
N GLU A 172 4.49 -18.04 -15.92
CA GLU A 172 4.64 -18.71 -17.21
C GLU A 172 3.93 -20.07 -17.22
N ILE A 173 2.64 -20.07 -17.59
CA ILE A 173 2.10 -21.19 -18.35
C ILE A 173 1.72 -20.63 -19.72
N GLU A 174 2.62 -20.91 -20.66
CA GLU A 174 2.51 -20.69 -22.08
C GLU A 174 1.17 -21.20 -22.63
N ILE A 175 0.58 -20.37 -23.48
CA ILE A 175 -0.28 -20.80 -24.58
C ILE A 175 0.51 -21.83 -25.38
N ASN A 176 -0.01 -23.05 -25.54
CA ASN A 176 0.21 -23.86 -26.76
C ASN A 176 -0.80 -25.00 -26.88
N SER A 177 -1.59 -24.92 -27.97
CA SER A 177 -2.38 -25.97 -28.66
C SER A 177 -3.82 -26.21 -28.19
#